data_AF-A0A0R1HR68-F1
#
_entry.id   AF-A0A0R1HR68-F1
#
_cell.length_a   1.000
_cell.length_b   1.000
_cell.length_c   1.000
_cell.angle_alpha   90.00
_cell.angle_beta   90.00
_cell.angle_gamma   90.00
#
_symmetry.space_group_name_H-M   'P 1'
#
loop_
_entity.id
_entity.type
_entity.pdbx_description
1 polymer ?
#
loop_
_entity_poly.entity_id
_entity_poly.type
_entity_poly.pdbx_seq_one_letter_code
_entity_poly.pdbx_strand_id
1 'polypeptide(L)'
;MKKRINVNFYINALNDVAQATEEMGNSLNDHYEIMEKAIIANDFSIVSDDEFTTTKEKFVEGTANYQENLSKLDDLQVPIPVLGKHKKLVSGYRTFVEGCDDMTNSINVEKHLVEVDAFRASEEKQDQGMTQTTDMMQRIMQQILG
;
A
#
# COMPACT_ATOMS: atom_id res chain seq x y z
N MET A 1 14.15 3.12 35.22
CA MET A 1 13.26 4.21 34.74
C MET A 1 12.47 3.69 33.54
N LYS A 2 11.12 3.77 33.55
CA LYS A 2 10.32 3.51 32.35
C LYS A 2 10.50 4.70 31.39
N LYS A 3 11.13 4.49 30.23
CA LYS A 3 11.26 5.50 29.17
C LYS A 3 9.84 5.89 28.74
N ARG A 4 9.42 7.14 28.97
CA ARG A 4 8.13 7.63 28.49
C ARG A 4 8.20 7.73 26.97
N ILE A 5 7.27 7.09 26.28
CA ILE A 5 7.15 7.17 24.83
C ILE A 5 6.77 8.60 24.46
N ASN A 6 7.45 9.17 23.47
CA ASN A 6 7.13 10.48 22.95
C ASN A 6 5.93 10.36 22.00
N VAL A 7 4.76 10.77 22.48
CA VAL A 7 3.51 10.69 21.73
C VAL A 7 3.55 11.56 20.46
N ASN A 8 4.20 12.73 20.50
CA ASN A 8 4.33 13.57 19.31
C ASN A 8 5.18 12.91 18.22
N PHE A 9 6.25 12.21 18.63
CA PHE A 9 7.06 11.44 17.68
C PHE A 9 6.24 10.33 17.01
N TYR A 10 5.40 9.63 17.78
CA TYR A 10 4.51 8.60 17.27
C TYR A 10 3.49 9.17 16.27
N ILE A 11 2.84 10.31 16.59
CA ILE A 11 1.89 10.98 15.68
C ILE A 11 2.58 11.40 14.38
N ASN A 12 3.75 12.02 14.46
CA ASN A 12 4.49 12.46 13.28
C ASN A 12 4.85 11.28 12.38
N ALA A 13 5.34 10.17 12.95
CA ALA A 13 5.65 8.97 12.18
C ALA A 13 4.43 8.38 11.45
N LEU A 14 3.23 8.42 12.06
CA LEU A 14 2.01 8.01 11.37
C LEU A 14 1.66 8.94 10.20
N ASN A 15 1.80 10.25 10.39
CA ASN A 15 1.55 11.22 9.32
C ASN A 15 2.54 11.06 8.17
N ASP A 16 3.83 10.86 8.47
CA ASP A 16 4.87 10.67 7.47
C ASP A 16 4.58 9.41 6.63
N VAL A 17 4.16 8.31 7.27
CA VAL A 17 3.76 7.09 6.55
C VAL A 17 2.50 7.31 5.71
N ALA A 18 1.49 8.01 6.24
CA ALA A 18 0.27 8.32 5.49
C ALA A 18 0.58 9.15 4.24
N GLN A 19 1.37 10.21 4.39
CA GLN A 19 1.79 11.07 3.29
C GLN A 19 2.60 10.31 2.25
N ALA A 20 3.62 9.54 2.67
CA ALA A 20 4.43 8.75 1.74
C ALA A 20 3.58 7.72 0.97
N THR A 21 2.58 7.14 1.63
CA THR A 21 1.66 6.18 1.00
C THR A 21 0.79 6.85 -0.06
N GLU A 22 0.24 8.03 0.24
CA GLU A 22 -0.57 8.82 -0.69
C GLU A 22 0.24 9.32 -1.90
N GLU A 23 1.42 9.89 -1.66
CA GLU A 23 2.32 10.36 -2.71
C GLU A 23 2.72 9.23 -3.65
N MET A 24 3.06 8.07 -3.11
CA MET A 24 3.37 6.90 -3.92
C MET A 24 2.15 6.42 -4.71
N GLY A 25 0.97 6.32 -4.08
CA GLY A 25 -0.26 5.91 -4.77
C GLY A 25 -0.62 6.81 -5.94
N ASN A 26 -0.50 8.13 -5.76
CA ASN A 26 -0.69 9.11 -6.81
C ASN A 26 0.30 8.92 -7.97
N SER A 27 1.57 8.60 -7.68
CA SER A 27 2.58 8.37 -8.72
C SER A 27 2.33 7.10 -9.56
N LEU A 28 1.57 6.14 -9.03
CA LEU A 28 1.26 4.87 -9.70
C LEU A 28 -0.06 4.90 -10.47
N ASN A 29 -0.92 5.90 -10.24
CA ASN A 29 -2.29 5.92 -10.76
C ASN A 29 -2.34 5.81 -12.30
N ASP A 30 -1.51 6.56 -13.01
CA ASP A 30 -1.50 6.52 -14.47
C ASP A 30 -1.13 5.13 -15.01
N HIS A 31 -0.17 4.46 -14.38
CA HIS A 31 0.24 3.09 -14.72
C HIS A 31 -0.88 2.08 -14.44
N TYR A 32 -1.55 2.23 -13.30
CA TYR A 32 -2.72 1.43 -12.96
C TYR A 32 -3.86 1.60 -13.98
N GLU A 33 -4.21 2.83 -14.32
CA GLU A 33 -5.28 3.12 -15.27
C GLU A 33 -5.01 2.53 -16.66
N ILE A 34 -3.76 2.54 -17.12
CA ILE A 34 -3.38 1.93 -18.41
C ILE A 34 -3.66 0.42 -18.38
N MET A 35 -3.24 -0.27 -17.33
CA MET A 35 -3.50 -1.71 -17.17
C MET A 35 -4.99 -2.00 -17.06
N GLU A 36 -5.72 -1.20 -16.26
CA GLU A 36 -7.16 -1.36 -16.09
C GLU A 36 -7.92 -1.17 -17.42
N LYS A 37 -7.57 -0.16 -18.22
CA LYS A 37 -8.16 0.06 -19.55
C LYS A 37 -7.95 -1.15 -20.46
N ALA A 38 -6.76 -1.75 -20.45
CA ALA A 38 -6.46 -2.95 -21.23
C ALA A 38 -7.26 -4.17 -20.76
N ILE A 39 -7.40 -4.35 -19.43
CA ILE A 39 -8.22 -5.42 -18.83
C ILE A 39 -9.69 -5.25 -19.22
N ILE A 40 -10.24 -4.04 -19.13
CA ILE A 40 -11.64 -3.75 -19.50
C ILE A 40 -11.88 -3.99 -20.99
N ALA A 41 -10.93 -3.60 -21.84
CA ALA A 41 -11.01 -3.84 -23.28
C ALA A 41 -10.81 -5.32 -23.66
N ASN A 42 -10.29 -6.13 -22.73
CA ASN A 42 -9.78 -7.47 -22.99
C ASN A 42 -8.79 -7.50 -24.18
N ASP A 43 -7.95 -6.47 -24.26
CA ASP A 43 -6.99 -6.26 -25.34
C ASP A 43 -5.71 -5.63 -24.77
N PHE A 44 -4.69 -6.45 -24.55
CA PHE A 44 -3.39 -5.98 -24.07
C PHE A 44 -2.50 -5.41 -25.18
N SER A 45 -2.89 -5.53 -26.45
CA SER A 45 -2.13 -4.96 -27.56
C SER A 45 -2.24 -3.43 -27.63
N ILE A 46 -3.20 -2.84 -26.89
CA ILE A 46 -3.36 -1.38 -26.77
C ILE A 46 -2.27 -0.74 -25.89
N VAL A 47 -1.54 -1.54 -25.12
CA VAL A 47 -0.42 -1.11 -24.30
C VAL A 47 0.86 -1.63 -24.95
N SER A 48 1.83 -0.76 -25.14
CA SER A 48 3.13 -1.15 -25.73
C SER A 48 3.97 -2.00 -24.77
N ASP A 49 4.91 -2.78 -25.31
CA ASP A 49 5.87 -3.58 -24.53
C ASP A 49 6.66 -2.69 -23.53
N ASP A 50 7.03 -1.49 -23.96
CA ASP A 50 7.71 -0.48 -23.14
C ASP A 50 6.83 -0.01 -21.97
N GLU A 51 5.54 0.22 -22.21
CA GLU A 51 4.58 0.60 -21.16
C GLU A 51 4.30 -0.55 -20.19
N PHE A 52 4.26 -1.81 -20.67
CA PHE A 52 4.16 -2.99 -19.82
C PHE A 52 5.36 -3.12 -18.89
N THR A 53 6.56 -2.98 -19.45
CA THR A 53 7.82 -3.04 -18.71
C THR A 53 7.89 -1.92 -17.68
N THR A 54 7.64 -0.67 -18.11
CA THR A 54 7.65 0.50 -17.23
C THR A 54 6.62 0.37 -16.11
N THR A 55 5.41 -0.11 -16.41
CA THR A 55 4.36 -0.30 -15.40
C THR A 55 4.77 -1.34 -14.37
N LYS A 56 5.32 -2.48 -14.80
CA LYS A 56 5.84 -3.50 -13.89
C LYS A 56 6.95 -2.94 -12.98
N GLU A 57 7.90 -2.20 -13.55
CA GLU A 57 9.00 -1.59 -12.79
C GLU A 57 8.47 -0.58 -11.76
N LYS A 58 7.50 0.24 -12.14
CA LYS A 58 6.87 1.21 -11.24
C LYS A 58 6.09 0.55 -10.12
N PHE A 59 5.39 -0.54 -10.41
CA PHE A 59 4.69 -1.31 -9.37
C PHE A 59 5.68 -1.99 -8.40
N VAL A 60 6.82 -2.49 -8.89
CA VAL A 60 7.90 -3.00 -8.03
C VAL A 60 8.46 -1.89 -7.13
N GLU A 61 8.77 -0.72 -7.70
CA GLU A 61 9.28 0.45 -6.95
C GLU A 61 8.28 0.90 -5.87
N GLY A 62 7.00 1.03 -6.24
CA GLY A 62 5.94 1.42 -5.32
C GLY A 62 5.72 0.42 -4.20
N THR A 63 5.74 -0.88 -4.53
CA THR A 63 5.59 -1.94 -3.53
C THR A 63 6.76 -1.97 -2.55
N ALA A 64 7.99 -1.74 -3.03
CA ALA A 64 9.16 -1.61 -2.17
C ALA A 64 9.02 -0.40 -1.21
N ASN A 65 8.52 0.74 -1.68
CA ASN A 65 8.24 1.90 -0.83
C ASN A 65 7.20 1.58 0.25
N TYR A 66 6.13 0.86 -0.09
CA TYR A 66 5.15 0.42 0.89
C TYR A 66 5.74 -0.59 1.88
N GLN A 67 6.62 -1.50 1.47
CA GLN A 67 7.34 -2.40 2.39
C GLN A 67 8.24 -1.63 3.39
N GLU A 68 8.88 -0.54 2.96
CA GLU A 68 9.63 0.34 3.86
C GLU A 68 8.71 1.02 4.88
N ASN A 69 7.55 1.51 4.45
CA ASN A 69 6.58 2.12 5.34
C ASN A 69 5.99 1.11 6.34
N LEU A 70 5.73 -0.11 5.91
CA LEU A 70 5.34 -1.21 6.79
C LEU A 70 6.40 -1.46 7.86
N SER A 71 7.68 -1.49 7.48
CA SER A 71 8.79 -1.67 8.41
C SER A 71 8.87 -0.53 9.43
N LYS A 72 8.68 0.72 8.99
CA LYS A 72 8.59 1.89 9.90
C LYS A 72 7.46 1.76 10.91
N LEU A 73 6.29 1.26 10.49
CA LEU A 73 5.15 1.03 11.37
C LEU A 73 5.45 -0.10 12.37
N ASP A 74 5.98 -1.23 11.92
CA ASP A 74 6.33 -2.39 12.75
C ASP A 74 7.31 -2.04 13.88
N ASP A 75 8.32 -1.21 13.56
CA ASP A 75 9.40 -0.85 14.50
C ASP A 75 9.07 0.34 15.41
N LEU A 76 7.90 0.96 15.23
CA LEU A 76 7.56 2.20 15.92
C LEU A 76 7.37 1.98 17.43
N GLN A 77 7.88 2.90 18.24
CA GLN A 77 7.59 2.89 19.68
C GLN A 77 6.17 3.40 19.95
N VAL A 78 5.29 2.48 20.37
CA VAL A 78 3.85 2.74 20.42
C VAL A 78 3.35 3.00 21.85
N PRO A 79 2.61 4.09 22.10
CA PRO A 79 1.98 4.33 23.39
C PRO A 79 1.04 3.19 23.80
N ILE A 80 1.18 2.68 25.04
CA ILE A 80 0.40 1.55 25.57
C ILE A 80 -1.12 1.68 25.32
N PRO A 81 -1.76 2.86 25.49
CA PRO A 81 -3.21 2.98 25.30
C PRO A 81 -3.67 2.64 23.88
N VAL A 82 -2.83 2.85 22.85
CA VAL A 82 -3.17 2.62 21.44
C VAL A 82 -2.51 1.37 20.86
N LEU A 83 -1.70 0.64 21.64
CA LEU A 83 -0.93 -0.52 21.18
C LEU A 83 -1.78 -1.56 20.42
N GLY A 84 -2.97 -1.88 20.93
CA GLY A 84 -3.88 -2.81 20.26
C GLY A 84 -4.39 -2.32 18.90
N LYS A 85 -4.67 -1.02 18.78
CA LYS A 85 -5.10 -0.41 17.51
C LYS A 85 -3.94 -0.32 16.52
N HIS A 86 -2.75 0.02 17.00
CA HIS A 86 -1.55 0.06 16.18
C HIS A 86 -1.21 -1.32 15.58
N LYS A 87 -1.33 -2.41 16.35
CA LYS A 87 -1.16 -3.77 15.78
C LYS A 87 -2.15 -4.07 14.65
N LYS A 88 -3.39 -3.57 14.76
CA LYS A 88 -4.38 -3.71 13.68
C LYS A 88 -4.08 -2.80 12.49
N LEU A 89 -3.54 -1.61 12.71
CA LEU A 89 -3.03 -0.72 11.67
C LEU A 89 -1.94 -1.43 10.87
N VAL A 90 -0.90 -1.92 11.54
CA VAL A 90 0.18 -2.70 10.95
C VAL A 90 -0.34 -3.89 10.14
N SER A 91 -1.30 -4.64 10.71
CA SER A 91 -1.90 -5.78 10.00
C SER A 91 -2.64 -5.35 8.73
N GLY A 92 -3.39 -4.25 8.76
CA GLY A 92 -4.06 -3.73 7.56
C GLY A 92 -3.07 -3.27 6.51
N TYR A 93 -2.00 -2.57 6.94
CA TYR A 93 -0.97 -2.08 6.03
C TYR A 93 -0.18 -3.24 5.40
N ARG A 94 0.04 -4.33 6.15
CA ARG A 94 0.63 -5.56 5.62
C ARG A 94 -0.25 -6.19 4.54
N THR A 95 -1.56 -6.32 4.80
CA THR A 95 -2.51 -6.80 3.78
C THR A 95 -2.48 -5.93 2.53
N PHE A 96 -2.39 -4.60 2.69
CA PHE A 96 -2.24 -3.67 1.59
C PHE A 96 -0.98 -3.94 0.76
N VAL A 97 0.19 -4.01 1.41
CA VAL A 97 1.47 -4.33 0.76
C VAL A 97 1.43 -5.66 0.02
N GLU A 98 0.87 -6.71 0.65
CA GLU A 98 0.74 -8.01 0.01
C GLU A 98 -0.18 -7.95 -1.23
N GLY A 99 -1.23 -7.13 -1.21
CA GLY A 99 -2.06 -6.86 -2.39
C GLY A 99 -1.27 -6.18 -3.51
N CYS A 100 -0.41 -5.21 -3.20
CA CYS A 100 0.47 -4.57 -4.19
C CYS A 100 1.50 -5.56 -4.77
N ASP A 101 2.07 -6.44 -3.95
CA ASP A 101 2.97 -7.52 -4.39
C ASP A 101 2.22 -8.50 -5.32
N ASP A 102 1.01 -8.92 -4.95
CA ASP A 102 0.16 -9.81 -5.75
C ASP A 102 -0.21 -9.15 -7.10
N MET A 103 -0.55 -7.85 -7.09
CA MET A 103 -0.85 -7.07 -8.30
C MET A 103 0.35 -7.02 -9.22
N THR A 104 1.51 -6.65 -8.66
CA THR A 104 2.77 -6.65 -9.39
C THR A 104 2.99 -8.00 -10.05
N ASN A 105 2.88 -9.10 -9.30
CA ASN A 105 3.12 -10.47 -9.76
C ASN A 105 2.14 -10.96 -10.83
N SER A 106 0.94 -10.40 -10.92
CA SER A 106 -0.03 -10.74 -11.96
C SER A 106 0.36 -10.26 -13.37
N ILE A 107 1.31 -9.32 -13.49
CA ILE A 107 1.79 -8.79 -14.76
C ILE A 107 2.98 -9.61 -15.27
N ASN A 108 2.84 -10.18 -16.48
CA ASN A 108 3.86 -10.93 -17.18
C ASN A 108 4.36 -10.15 -18.41
N VAL A 109 5.49 -9.46 -18.24
CA VAL A 109 6.13 -8.65 -19.30
C VAL A 109 6.60 -9.53 -20.46
N GLU A 110 7.19 -10.70 -20.20
CA GLU A 110 7.72 -11.58 -21.26
C GLU A 110 6.63 -12.08 -22.22
N LYS A 111 5.42 -12.32 -21.69
CA LYS A 111 4.27 -12.78 -22.46
C LYS A 111 3.37 -11.66 -22.94
N HIS A 112 3.63 -10.42 -22.52
CA HIS A 112 2.75 -9.27 -22.76
C HIS A 112 1.30 -9.51 -22.31
N LEU A 113 1.14 -10.06 -21.11
CA LEU A 113 -0.15 -10.49 -20.57
C LEU A 113 -0.28 -10.15 -19.09
N VAL A 114 -1.53 -9.96 -18.66
CA VAL A 114 -1.91 -9.85 -17.25
C VAL A 114 -2.83 -11.01 -16.89
N GLU A 115 -2.55 -11.68 -15.78
CA GLU A 115 -3.46 -12.67 -15.18
C GLU A 115 -4.63 -11.92 -14.52
N VAL A 116 -5.69 -11.68 -15.29
CA VAL A 116 -6.81 -10.78 -14.92
C VAL A 116 -7.43 -11.11 -13.57
N ASP A 117 -7.71 -12.39 -13.29
CA ASP A 117 -8.31 -12.81 -12.03
C ASP A 117 -7.38 -12.52 -10.84
N ALA A 118 -6.06 -12.72 -11.01
CA ALA A 118 -5.07 -12.39 -10.00
C ALA A 118 -4.95 -10.88 -9.79
N PHE A 119 -4.97 -10.10 -10.87
CA PHE A 119 -4.95 -8.63 -10.81
C PHE A 119 -6.18 -8.10 -10.05
N ARG A 120 -7.39 -8.56 -10.38
CA ARG A 120 -8.62 -8.12 -9.69
C ARG A 120 -8.68 -8.58 -8.24
N ALA A 121 -8.24 -9.80 -7.93
CA ALA A 121 -8.15 -10.27 -6.55
C ALA A 121 -7.14 -9.43 -5.73
N SER A 122 -6.03 -9.04 -6.35
CA SER A 122 -5.02 -8.19 -5.71
C SER A 122 -5.53 -6.77 -5.45
N GLU A 123 -6.34 -6.22 -6.37
CA GLU A 123 -7.01 -4.92 -6.23
C GLU A 123 -7.96 -4.91 -5.03
N GLU A 124 -8.79 -5.95 -4.90
CA GLU A 124 -9.68 -6.10 -3.75
C GLU A 124 -8.89 -6.24 -2.44
N LYS A 125 -7.81 -7.03 -2.46
CA LYS A 125 -6.95 -7.25 -1.28
C LYS A 125 -6.29 -5.95 -0.82
N GLN A 126 -5.74 -5.15 -1.73
CA GLN A 126 -5.13 -3.88 -1.37
C GLN A 126 -6.17 -2.88 -0.84
N ASP A 127 -7.37 -2.83 -1.41
CA ASP A 127 -8.46 -1.95 -0.94
C ASP A 127 -8.92 -2.30 0.47
N GLN A 128 -9.11 -3.60 0.75
CA GLN A 128 -9.43 -4.08 2.09
C GLN A 128 -8.34 -3.71 3.11
N GLY A 129 -7.07 -3.91 2.75
CA GLY A 129 -5.92 -3.53 3.57
C GLY A 129 -5.85 -2.03 3.84
N MET A 130 -6.07 -1.20 2.81
CA MET A 130 -6.04 0.25 2.92
C MET A 130 -7.22 0.80 3.74
N THR A 131 -8.40 0.21 3.59
CA THR A 131 -9.58 0.53 4.40
C THR A 131 -9.31 0.28 5.88
N GLN A 132 -8.78 -0.90 6.23
CA GLN A 132 -8.42 -1.22 7.61
C GLN A 132 -7.34 -0.29 8.16
N THR A 133 -6.32 0.00 7.33
CA THR A 133 -5.24 0.92 7.68
C THR A 133 -5.81 2.29 8.06
N THR A 134 -6.65 2.86 7.19
CA THR A 134 -7.22 4.19 7.36
C THR A 134 -8.14 4.25 8.59
N ASP A 135 -9.01 3.27 8.78
CA ASP A 135 -9.88 3.17 9.97
C ASP A 135 -9.06 3.12 11.26
N MET A 136 -7.99 2.31 11.30
CA MET A 136 -7.15 2.23 12.50
C MET A 136 -6.35 3.50 12.74
N MET A 137 -5.81 4.16 11.70
CA MET A 137 -5.16 5.46 11.84
C MET A 137 -6.10 6.49 12.46
N GLN A 138 -7.32 6.64 11.93
CA GLN A 138 -8.30 7.58 12.45
C GLN A 138 -8.64 7.32 13.93
N ARG A 139 -8.88 6.05 14.30
CA ARG A 139 -9.18 5.68 15.69
C ARG A 139 -8.01 5.90 16.64
N ILE A 140 -6.77 5.75 16.16
CA ILE A 140 -5.57 6.05 16.94
C ILE A 140 -5.49 7.56 17.19
N MET A 141 -5.65 8.38 16.15
CA MET A 141 -5.60 9.84 16.27
C MET A 141 -6.69 10.36 17.21
N GLN A 142 -7.93 9.87 17.07
CA GLN A 142 -9.03 10.22 17.98
C GLN A 142 -8.73 9.88 19.44
N GLN A 143 -8.08 8.74 19.72
CA GLN A 143 -7.76 8.35 21.09
C GLN A 143 -6.61 9.16 21.70
N ILE A 144 -5.72 9.72 20.87
CA ILE A 144 -4.57 10.50 21.34
C ILE A 144 -4.92 11.98 21.48
N LEU A 145 -5.74 12.51 20.57
CA LEU A 145 -6.06 13.94 20.48
C LEU A 145 -7.41 14.31 21.12
N GLY A 146 -8.30 13.33 21.30
CA GLY A 146 -9.59 13.49 22.00
C GLY A 146 -9.48 13.22 23.49
#